data_AF-A0A950NJ36-F1
#
_entry.id   AF-A0A950NJ36-F1
#
_cell.length_a   1.000
_cell.length_b   1.000
_cell.length_c   1.000
_cell.angle_alpha   90.00
_cell.angle_beta   90.00
_cell.angle_gamma   90.00
#
_symmetry.space_group_name_H-M   'P 1'
#
loop_
_entity.id
_entity.type
_entity.pdbx_description
1 polymer ?
#
loop_
_entity_poly.entity_id
_entity_poly.type
_entity_poly.pdbx_seq_one_letter_code
_entity_poly.pdbx_strand_id
1 'polypeptide(L)'
;QVAGIFIGIIAGASPFWCLMLARIVTAALTIALGYYTLRLCPIFKWPLLLLLLLPSMCMHRVHIMPDALTVEICLFFIALVLNARVRGIAPGVRGCLTLGGSALMIGQCKSMYIGIVALAALLPAGTNKSRQRRALLTAALLGLSAASSLSWSLYTLQTYGQTEDNTFSALRAGRRLATLLQRPLEYLGNMMNQLGSLSQYRHWITNQQMWGLGHIDHFWNYLPFFTAFTVLWAFTAARRMPCDAVIVFSRNERLMCMAIAMATALLLITAVQLFDAGAHLFDGRLYAQGRYFLPLWLLVWIAIHSPALHNPQVRLCLPELCIVAVLFLHLVAATN
;
A
#
# COMPACT_ATOMS: atom_id res chain seq x y z
N GLN A 1 -8.25 9.61 -14.66
CA GLN A 1 -8.91 10.91 -14.38
C GLN A 1 -8.68 11.93 -15.48
N VAL A 2 -7.46 12.47 -15.67
CA VAL A 2 -7.17 13.50 -16.70
C VAL A 2 -7.62 13.07 -18.09
N ALA A 3 -7.30 11.84 -18.50
CA ALA A 3 -7.75 11.31 -19.80
C ALA A 3 -9.28 11.32 -19.97
N GLY A 4 -10.04 11.00 -18.92
CA GLY A 4 -11.51 11.03 -18.99
C GLY A 4 -12.07 12.45 -19.07
N ILE A 5 -11.49 13.40 -18.34
CA ILE A 5 -11.84 14.83 -18.46
C ILE A 5 -11.54 15.32 -19.88
N PHE A 6 -10.35 15.00 -20.40
CA PHE A 6 -9.92 15.44 -21.72
C PHE A 6 -10.82 14.91 -22.84
N ILE A 7 -11.21 13.63 -22.78
CA ILE A 7 -12.19 13.05 -23.71
C ILE A 7 -13.53 13.81 -23.64
N GLY A 8 -14.00 14.14 -22.43
CA GLY A 8 -15.22 14.92 -22.24
C GLY A 8 -15.13 16.33 -22.84
N ILE A 9 -13.99 17.01 -22.66
CA ILE A 9 -13.75 18.35 -23.22
C ILE A 9 -13.78 18.31 -24.76
N ILE A 10 -13.07 17.36 -25.38
CA ILE A 10 -13.06 17.21 -26.85
C ILE A 10 -14.46 16.92 -27.39
N ALA A 11 -15.25 16.12 -26.67
CA ALA A 11 -16.62 15.79 -27.05
C ALA A 11 -17.62 16.95 -26.81
N GLY A 12 -17.18 18.12 -26.32
CA GLY A 12 -18.08 19.22 -25.97
C GLY A 12 -19.03 18.88 -24.82
N ALA A 13 -18.68 17.92 -23.98
CA ALA A 13 -19.53 17.45 -22.90
C ALA A 13 -19.60 18.47 -21.75
N SER A 14 -20.73 18.49 -21.03
CA SER A 14 -20.86 19.33 -19.84
C SER A 14 -19.89 18.91 -18.73
N PRO A 15 -19.55 19.79 -17.77
CA PRO A 15 -18.64 19.45 -16.67
C PRO A 15 -19.05 18.19 -15.90
N PHE A 16 -20.36 17.98 -15.71
CA PHE A 16 -20.90 16.76 -15.11
C PHE A 16 -20.44 15.50 -15.86
N TRP A 17 -20.58 15.49 -17.19
CA TRP A 17 -20.19 14.36 -18.02
C TRP A 17 -18.66 14.17 -18.07
N CYS A 18 -17.87 15.24 -18.06
CA CYS A 18 -16.42 15.16 -17.92
C CYS A 18 -16.01 14.44 -16.62
N LEU A 19 -16.69 14.72 -15.51
CA LEU A 19 -16.45 14.05 -14.22
C LEU A 19 -16.91 12.58 -14.26
N MET A 20 -18.03 12.26 -14.89
CA MET A 20 -18.47 10.87 -15.06
C MET A 20 -17.49 10.07 -15.91
N LEU A 21 -17.00 10.64 -17.02
CA LEU A 21 -15.97 10.01 -17.85
C LEU A 21 -14.66 9.80 -17.07
N ALA A 22 -14.24 10.76 -16.25
CA ALA A 22 -13.09 10.58 -15.37
C ALA A 22 -13.25 9.40 -14.40
N ARG A 23 -14.44 9.19 -13.83
CA ARG A 23 -14.73 8.06 -12.95
C ARG A 23 -14.69 6.74 -13.72
N ILE A 24 -15.35 6.66 -14.88
CA ILE A 24 -15.38 5.46 -15.72
C ILE A 24 -13.96 5.06 -16.15
N VAL A 25 -13.17 6.02 -16.65
CA VAL A 25 -11.78 5.75 -17.07
C VAL A 25 -10.91 5.31 -15.89
N THR A 26 -11.08 5.92 -14.71
CA THR A 26 -10.34 5.52 -13.50
C THR A 26 -10.72 4.10 -13.07
N ALA A 27 -12.01 3.78 -13.03
CA ALA A 27 -12.50 2.46 -12.69
C ALA A 27 -11.99 1.39 -13.67
N ALA A 28 -12.11 1.64 -14.98
CA ALA A 28 -11.63 0.73 -16.01
C ALA A 28 -10.12 0.48 -15.91
N LEU A 29 -9.31 1.53 -15.75
CA LEU A 29 -7.86 1.42 -15.63
C LEU A 29 -7.44 0.66 -14.36
N THR A 30 -8.06 0.98 -13.22
CA THR A 30 -7.73 0.33 -11.94
C THR A 30 -8.18 -1.13 -11.90
N ILE A 31 -9.34 -1.47 -12.49
CA ILE A 31 -9.79 -2.86 -12.65
C ILE A 31 -8.81 -3.61 -13.57
N ALA A 32 -8.41 -3.03 -14.70
CA ALA A 32 -7.45 -3.65 -15.60
C ALA A 32 -6.11 -3.89 -14.90
N LEU A 33 -5.60 -2.92 -14.16
CA LEU A 33 -4.35 -3.02 -13.42
C LEU A 33 -4.43 -4.07 -12.31
N GLY A 34 -5.54 -4.14 -11.57
CA GLY A 34 -5.81 -5.18 -10.57
C GLY A 34 -5.89 -6.57 -11.19
N TYR A 35 -6.55 -6.71 -12.34
CA TYR A 35 -6.58 -7.97 -13.12
C TYR A 35 -5.18 -8.42 -13.53
N TYR A 36 -4.36 -7.53 -14.09
CA TYR A 36 -2.98 -7.86 -14.45
C TYR A 36 -2.12 -8.19 -13.22
N THR A 37 -2.34 -7.49 -12.10
CA THR A 37 -1.68 -7.80 -10.83
C THR A 37 -1.99 -9.23 -10.39
N LEU A 38 -3.26 -9.65 -10.43
CA LEU A 38 -3.66 -11.03 -10.09
C LEU A 38 -3.07 -12.08 -11.04
N ARG A 39 -3.00 -11.76 -12.33
CA ARG A 39 -2.41 -12.65 -13.35
C ARG A 39 -0.90 -12.79 -13.19
N LEU A 40 -0.21 -11.71 -12.83
CA LEU A 40 1.24 -11.67 -12.65
C LEU A 40 1.69 -12.21 -11.29
N CYS A 41 0.92 -11.98 -10.23
CA CYS A 41 1.33 -12.36 -8.89
C CYS A 41 1.41 -13.89 -8.78
N PRO A 42 2.59 -14.45 -8.47
CA PRO A 42 2.77 -15.91 -8.42
C PRO A 42 2.16 -16.54 -7.17
N ILE A 43 1.87 -15.76 -6.14
CA ILE A 43 1.44 -16.20 -4.80
C ILE A 43 0.26 -15.38 -4.31
N PHE A 44 -0.44 -15.87 -3.28
CA PHE A 44 -1.52 -15.16 -2.59
C PHE A 44 -2.66 -14.65 -3.51
N LYS A 45 -2.94 -15.33 -4.63
CA LYS A 45 -3.95 -14.89 -5.60
C LYS A 45 -5.34 -14.67 -4.98
N TRP A 46 -5.76 -15.56 -4.10
CA TRP A 46 -7.05 -15.44 -3.40
C TRP A 46 -7.06 -14.31 -2.35
N PRO A 47 -6.11 -14.22 -1.41
CA PRO A 47 -6.00 -13.05 -0.54
C PRO A 47 -5.90 -11.72 -1.30
N LEU A 48 -5.14 -11.68 -2.40
CA LEU A 48 -5.01 -10.52 -3.25
C LEU A 48 -6.33 -10.18 -3.97
N LEU A 49 -7.09 -11.18 -4.45
CA LEU A 49 -8.40 -10.96 -5.06
C LEU A 49 -9.35 -10.34 -4.04
N LEU A 50 -9.38 -10.85 -2.81
CA LEU A 50 -10.21 -10.30 -1.74
C LEU A 50 -9.79 -8.86 -1.39
N LEU A 51 -8.48 -8.60 -1.30
CA LEU A 51 -7.95 -7.25 -1.10
C LEU A 51 -8.45 -6.28 -2.18
N LEU A 52 -8.44 -6.72 -3.45
CA LEU A 52 -8.90 -5.95 -4.61
C LEU A 52 -10.43 -5.82 -4.69
N LEU A 53 -11.18 -6.67 -3.99
CA LEU A 53 -12.64 -6.64 -3.90
C LEU A 53 -13.13 -6.01 -2.59
N LEU A 54 -12.24 -5.52 -1.73
CA LEU A 54 -12.62 -4.82 -0.52
C LEU A 54 -13.59 -3.68 -0.89
N PRO A 55 -14.68 -3.50 -0.14
CA PRO A 55 -15.65 -2.45 -0.44
C PRO A 55 -15.01 -1.05 -0.54
N SER A 56 -14.02 -0.76 0.31
CA SER A 56 -13.24 0.47 0.25
C SER A 56 -12.50 0.64 -1.08
N MET A 57 -11.87 -0.43 -1.59
CA MET A 57 -11.21 -0.42 -2.91
C MET A 57 -12.23 -0.21 -4.03
N CYS A 58 -13.35 -0.94 -4.02
CA CYS A 58 -14.40 -0.79 -5.01
C CYS A 58 -14.94 0.64 -5.05
N MET A 59 -15.16 1.26 -3.89
CA MET A 59 -15.59 2.66 -3.82
C MET A 59 -14.51 3.61 -4.34
N HIS A 60 -13.24 3.45 -3.95
CA HIS A 60 -12.18 4.36 -4.44
C HIS A 60 -12.00 4.29 -5.95
N ARG A 61 -12.24 3.14 -6.59
CA ARG A 61 -12.16 3.01 -8.06
C ARG A 61 -13.20 3.87 -8.79
N VAL A 62 -14.36 4.12 -8.19
CA VAL A 62 -15.44 4.92 -8.80
C VAL A 62 -15.42 6.39 -8.37
N HIS A 63 -14.54 6.78 -7.45
CA HIS A 63 -14.34 8.17 -7.04
C HIS A 63 -13.22 8.86 -7.82
N ILE A 64 -13.30 10.19 -7.92
CA ILE A 64 -12.22 11.02 -8.47
C ILE A 64 -11.22 11.27 -7.34
N MET A 65 -10.44 10.23 -7.01
CA MET A 65 -9.38 10.30 -6.00
C MET A 65 -8.17 9.47 -6.48
N PRO A 66 -6.93 9.93 -6.27
CA PRO A 66 -5.74 9.23 -6.76
C PRO A 66 -5.45 7.91 -6.03
N ASP A 67 -6.10 7.67 -4.88
CA ASP A 67 -5.82 6.55 -3.99
C ASP A 67 -5.96 5.19 -4.66
N ALA A 68 -7.02 4.96 -5.45
CA ALA A 68 -7.22 3.68 -6.12
C ALA A 68 -6.08 3.35 -7.09
N LEU A 69 -5.70 4.31 -7.94
CA LEU A 69 -4.58 4.12 -8.87
C LEU A 69 -3.26 3.90 -8.11
N THR A 70 -3.05 4.63 -7.02
CA THR A 70 -1.86 4.51 -6.17
C THR A 70 -1.72 3.09 -5.61
N VAL A 71 -2.79 2.54 -5.05
CA VAL A 71 -2.77 1.20 -4.46
C VAL A 71 -2.53 0.15 -5.55
N GLU A 72 -3.25 0.25 -6.67
CA GLU A 72 -3.14 -0.71 -7.77
C GLU A 72 -1.74 -0.70 -8.42
N ILE A 73 -1.13 0.48 -8.62
CA ILE A 73 0.22 0.56 -9.19
C ILE A 73 1.29 0.02 -8.24
N CYS A 74 1.11 0.22 -6.92
CA CYS A 74 1.99 -0.38 -5.92
C CYS A 74 1.87 -1.91 -5.91
N LEU A 75 0.64 -2.44 -5.90
CA LEU A 75 0.39 -3.89 -5.96
C LEU A 75 0.94 -4.49 -7.27
N PHE A 76 0.75 -3.81 -8.40
CA PHE A 76 1.28 -4.21 -9.70
C PHE A 76 2.81 -4.25 -9.70
N PHE A 77 3.48 -3.22 -9.16
CA PHE A 77 4.93 -3.20 -9.01
C PHE A 77 5.43 -4.36 -8.15
N ILE A 78 4.78 -4.61 -7.00
CA ILE A 78 5.10 -5.75 -6.14
C ILE A 78 4.96 -7.06 -6.92
N ALA A 79 3.85 -7.26 -7.64
CA ALA A 79 3.61 -8.46 -8.43
C ALA A 79 4.67 -8.67 -9.53
N LEU A 80 5.13 -7.62 -10.20
CA LEU A 80 6.22 -7.69 -11.19
C LEU A 80 7.53 -8.19 -10.56
N VAL A 81 7.91 -7.62 -9.42
CA VAL A 81 9.14 -8.00 -8.71
C VAL A 81 9.05 -9.45 -8.23
N LEU A 82 7.92 -9.84 -7.64
CA LEU A 82 7.71 -11.21 -7.17
C LEU A 82 7.71 -12.21 -8.33
N ASN A 83 7.08 -11.90 -9.46
CA ASN A 83 7.08 -12.76 -10.64
C ASN A 83 8.51 -13.01 -11.14
N ALA A 84 9.30 -11.94 -11.31
CA ALA A 84 10.70 -12.04 -11.72
C ALA A 84 11.53 -12.86 -10.72
N ARG A 85 11.34 -12.62 -9.41
CA ARG A 85 12.04 -13.34 -8.34
C ARG A 85 11.69 -14.83 -8.32
N VAL A 86 10.41 -15.18 -8.44
CA VAL A 86 9.95 -16.57 -8.41
C VAL A 86 10.42 -17.33 -9.64
N ARG A 87 10.37 -16.71 -10.82
CA ARG A 87 10.90 -17.33 -12.05
C ARG A 87 12.42 -17.42 -12.09
N GLY A 88 13.12 -16.66 -11.25
CA GLY A 88 14.58 -16.56 -11.28
C GLY A 88 15.12 -15.86 -12.53
N ILE A 89 14.26 -15.23 -13.33
CA ILE A 89 14.62 -14.59 -14.59
C ILE A 89 14.71 -13.07 -14.36
N ALA A 90 15.88 -12.51 -14.62
CA ALA A 90 16.09 -11.07 -14.54
C ALA A 90 15.23 -10.35 -15.60
N PRO A 91 14.67 -9.17 -15.28
CA PRO A 91 13.86 -8.43 -16.24
C PRO A 91 14.71 -8.04 -17.46
N GLY A 92 14.23 -8.37 -18.66
CA GLY A 92 14.74 -7.82 -19.90
C GLY A 92 14.36 -6.34 -20.06
N VAL A 93 14.67 -5.74 -21.22
CA VAL A 93 14.40 -4.30 -21.49
C VAL A 93 12.94 -3.94 -21.25
N ARG A 94 11.99 -4.73 -21.77
CA ARG A 94 10.55 -4.50 -21.57
C ARG A 94 10.16 -4.58 -20.09
N GLY A 95 10.74 -5.51 -19.34
CA GLY A 95 10.52 -5.64 -17.89
C GLY A 95 11.06 -4.43 -17.13
N CYS A 96 12.27 -3.97 -17.46
CA CYS A 96 12.85 -2.77 -16.88
C CYS A 96 12.04 -1.51 -17.20
N LEU A 97 11.55 -1.36 -18.44
CA LEU A 97 10.67 -0.25 -18.82
C LEU A 97 9.34 -0.29 -18.05
N THR A 98 8.78 -1.48 -17.85
CA THR A 98 7.53 -1.64 -17.08
C THR A 98 7.77 -1.29 -15.60
N LEU A 99 8.86 -1.78 -14.99
CA LEU A 99 9.25 -1.43 -13.62
C LEU A 99 9.52 0.07 -13.47
N GLY A 100 10.22 0.67 -14.43
CA GLY A 100 10.51 2.10 -14.47
C GLY A 100 9.25 2.95 -14.58
N GLY A 101 8.34 2.59 -15.49
CA GLY A 101 7.04 3.23 -15.64
C GLY A 101 6.20 3.15 -14.36
N SER A 102 6.15 1.98 -13.72
CA SER A 102 5.46 1.81 -12.43
C SER A 102 6.11 2.61 -11.30
N ALA A 103 7.44 2.62 -11.20
CA ALA A 103 8.15 3.42 -10.19
C ALA A 103 7.94 4.94 -10.39
N LEU A 104 7.96 5.41 -11.63
CA LEU A 104 7.64 6.80 -11.97
C LEU A 104 6.22 7.15 -11.54
N MET A 105 5.24 6.28 -11.85
CA MET A 105 3.83 6.47 -11.47
C MET A 105 3.61 6.44 -9.96
N ILE A 106 4.30 5.56 -9.22
CA ILE A 106 4.27 5.54 -7.75
C ILE A 106 4.69 6.91 -7.20
N GLY A 107 5.80 7.46 -7.72
CA GLY A 107 6.28 8.79 -7.32
C GLY A 107 5.31 9.93 -7.65
N GLN A 108 4.65 9.88 -8.81
CA GLN A 108 3.63 10.89 -9.18
C GLN A 108 2.37 10.80 -8.31
N CYS A 109 1.94 9.59 -7.94
CA CYS A 109 0.69 9.41 -7.23
C CYS A 109 0.81 9.82 -5.76
N LYS A 110 1.74 9.20 -5.03
CA LYS A 110 2.01 9.48 -3.62
C LYS A 110 3.46 9.11 -3.28
N SER A 111 4.26 10.13 -2.99
CA SER A 111 5.71 10.02 -2.72
C SER A 111 6.07 9.05 -1.59
N MET A 112 5.20 8.86 -0.61
CA MET A 112 5.45 8.01 0.57
C MET A 112 5.56 6.52 0.25
N TYR A 113 5.03 6.07 -0.90
CA TYR A 113 5.16 4.68 -1.34
C TYR A 113 6.50 4.37 -2.01
N ILE A 114 7.44 5.34 -2.07
CA ILE A 114 8.79 5.11 -2.58
C ILE A 114 9.50 3.95 -1.86
N GLY A 115 9.15 3.69 -0.60
CA GLY A 115 9.64 2.52 0.14
C GLY A 115 9.36 1.20 -0.58
N ILE A 116 8.19 1.04 -1.21
CA ILE A 116 7.83 -0.16 -1.97
C ILE A 116 8.77 -0.37 -3.16
N VAL A 117 9.29 0.70 -3.77
CA VAL A 117 10.21 0.61 -4.91
C VAL A 117 11.52 -0.08 -4.53
N ALA A 118 11.93 0.01 -3.24
CA ALA A 118 13.10 -0.70 -2.73
C ALA A 118 12.98 -2.23 -2.83
N LEU A 119 11.76 -2.76 -3.02
CA LEU A 119 11.53 -4.19 -3.24
C LEU A 119 12.26 -4.70 -4.49
N ALA A 120 12.62 -3.84 -5.45
CA ALA A 120 13.45 -4.22 -6.59
C ALA A 120 14.79 -4.88 -6.19
N ALA A 121 15.25 -4.71 -4.94
CA ALA A 121 16.37 -5.47 -4.39
C ALA A 121 16.14 -7.00 -4.34
N LEU A 122 14.89 -7.47 -4.42
CA LEU A 122 14.53 -8.90 -4.57
C LEU A 122 14.73 -9.44 -5.99
N LEU A 123 15.02 -8.61 -6.99
CA LEU A 123 15.21 -9.12 -8.35
C LEU A 123 16.33 -10.18 -8.39
N PRO A 124 16.21 -11.22 -9.24
CA PRO A 124 17.18 -12.30 -9.28
C PRO A 124 18.56 -11.79 -9.73
N ALA A 125 19.61 -12.25 -9.05
CA ALA A 125 21.00 -11.95 -9.34
C ALA A 125 21.80 -13.27 -9.41
N GLY A 126 22.05 -13.78 -10.62
CA GLY A 126 22.77 -15.04 -10.84
C GLY A 126 24.31 -14.99 -10.67
N THR A 127 24.95 -13.83 -10.85
CA THR A 127 26.42 -13.63 -10.75
C THR A 127 26.79 -12.35 -9.97
N ASN A 128 28.05 -12.15 -9.56
CA ASN A 128 28.48 -10.91 -8.90
C ASN A 128 28.22 -9.65 -9.74
N LYS A 129 28.46 -9.70 -11.05
CA LYS A 129 28.09 -8.62 -11.99
C LYS A 129 26.58 -8.35 -11.97
N SER A 130 25.76 -9.39 -11.80
CA SER A 130 24.32 -9.22 -11.67
C SER A 130 23.86 -8.65 -10.32
N ARG A 131 24.64 -8.82 -9.23
CA ARG A 131 24.34 -8.19 -7.93
C ARG A 131 24.55 -6.68 -7.99
N GLN A 132 25.65 -6.22 -8.61
CA GLN A 132 25.89 -4.81 -8.88
C GLN A 132 24.81 -4.23 -9.80
N ARG A 133 24.48 -4.93 -10.89
CA ARG A 133 23.41 -4.51 -11.81
C ARG A 133 22.07 -4.39 -11.11
N ARG A 134 21.74 -5.31 -10.19
CA ARG A 134 20.53 -5.24 -9.37
C ARG A 134 20.54 -4.02 -8.46
N ALA A 135 21.63 -3.77 -7.74
CA ALA A 135 21.75 -2.60 -6.88
C ALA A 135 21.60 -1.30 -7.66
N LEU A 136 22.26 -1.20 -8.83
CA LEU A 136 22.13 -0.07 -9.76
C LEU A 136 20.69 0.10 -10.26
N LEU A 137 20.01 -1.00 -10.63
CA LEU A 137 18.62 -0.94 -11.06
C LEU A 137 17.70 -0.47 -9.92
N THR A 138 17.84 -1.01 -8.71
CA THR A 138 17.08 -0.58 -7.54
C THR A 138 17.31 0.89 -7.25
N ALA A 139 18.57 1.35 -7.26
CA ALA A 139 18.93 2.75 -7.06
C ALA A 139 18.35 3.64 -8.17
N ALA A 140 18.40 3.21 -9.43
CA ALA A 140 17.81 3.93 -10.55
C ALA A 140 16.28 4.05 -10.44
N LEU A 141 15.59 2.97 -10.03
CA LEU A 141 14.14 2.99 -9.82
C LEU A 141 13.74 3.89 -8.65
N LEU A 142 14.48 3.84 -7.53
CA LEU A 142 14.29 4.76 -6.39
C LEU A 142 14.53 6.21 -6.81
N GLY A 143 15.64 6.48 -7.50
CA GLY A 143 15.97 7.81 -8.01
C GLY A 143 14.90 8.34 -8.97
N LEU A 144 14.39 7.49 -9.87
CA LEU A 144 13.30 7.82 -10.78
C LEU A 144 12.00 8.16 -10.02
N SER A 145 11.62 7.34 -9.03
CA SER A 145 10.44 7.59 -8.19
C SER A 145 10.60 8.88 -7.36
N ALA A 146 11.79 9.15 -6.83
CA ALA A 146 12.10 10.35 -6.06
C ALA A 146 12.06 11.60 -6.95
N ALA A 147 12.72 11.58 -8.11
CA ALA A 147 12.73 12.68 -9.07
C ALA A 147 11.32 12.98 -9.58
N SER A 148 10.55 11.93 -9.86
CA SER A 148 9.13 12.04 -10.22
C SER A 148 8.30 12.71 -9.11
N SER A 149 8.46 12.27 -7.85
CA SER A 149 7.80 12.88 -6.68
C SER A 149 8.19 14.34 -6.47
N LEU A 150 9.46 14.67 -6.67
CA LEU A 150 9.97 16.03 -6.56
C LEU A 150 9.40 16.91 -7.67
N SER A 151 9.35 16.42 -8.90
CA SER A 151 8.76 17.16 -10.03
C SER A 151 7.30 17.52 -9.78
N TRP A 152 6.51 16.58 -9.23
CA TRP A 152 5.12 16.82 -8.87
C TRP A 152 5.00 17.85 -7.74
N SER A 153 5.86 17.73 -6.72
CA SER A 153 5.90 18.67 -5.59
C SER A 153 6.23 20.10 -6.05
N LEU A 154 7.22 20.25 -6.93
CA LEU A 154 7.62 21.55 -7.50
C LEU A 154 6.50 22.14 -8.38
N TYR A 155 5.88 21.33 -9.22
CA TYR A 155 4.75 21.76 -10.05
C TYR A 155 3.56 22.21 -9.19
N THR A 156 3.24 21.45 -8.14
CA THR A 156 2.15 21.78 -7.20
C THR A 156 2.46 23.06 -6.44
N LEU A 157 3.71 23.24 -5.99
CA LEU A 157 4.15 24.48 -5.34
C LEU A 157 4.03 25.69 -6.26
N GLN A 158 4.43 25.56 -7.52
CA GLN A 158 4.31 26.65 -8.49
C GLN A 158 2.85 26.99 -8.83
N THR A 159 1.99 25.97 -8.95
CA THR A 159 0.60 26.14 -9.41
C THR A 159 -0.35 26.54 -8.29
N TYR A 160 -0.18 25.95 -7.10
CA TYR A 160 -1.10 26.08 -5.98
C TYR A 160 -0.47 26.73 -4.75
N GLY A 161 0.85 26.87 -4.68
CA GLY A 161 1.55 27.42 -3.52
C GLY A 161 1.36 28.92 -3.29
N GLN A 162 0.66 29.62 -4.19
CA GLN A 162 0.36 31.05 -4.05
C GLN A 162 -0.99 31.35 -3.37
N THR A 163 -1.76 30.33 -2.97
CA THR A 163 -2.94 30.55 -2.13
C THR A 163 -2.53 30.68 -0.67
N GLU A 164 -3.20 31.58 0.09
CA GLU A 164 -2.90 31.83 1.51
C GLU A 164 -2.98 30.53 2.34
N ASP A 165 -3.97 29.69 2.07
CA ASP A 165 -4.17 28.39 2.74
C ASP A 165 -3.01 27.42 2.52
N ASN A 166 -2.44 27.38 1.31
CA ASN A 166 -1.33 26.48 0.99
C ASN A 166 0.02 26.99 1.52
N THR A 167 0.18 28.31 1.60
CA THR A 167 1.36 28.92 2.23
C THR A 167 1.37 28.62 3.74
N PHE A 168 0.21 28.71 4.39
CA PHE A 168 0.07 28.40 5.80
C PHE A 168 0.28 26.93 6.11
N SER A 169 -0.22 26.03 5.26
CA SER A 169 -0.04 24.58 5.43
C SER A 169 1.43 24.16 5.25
N ALA A 170 2.15 24.74 4.28
CA ALA A 170 3.57 24.48 4.05
C ALA A 170 4.45 24.99 5.20
N LEU A 171 4.21 26.21 5.69
CA LEU A 171 4.90 26.77 6.88
C LEU A 171 4.65 25.91 8.12
N ARG A 172 3.40 25.44 8.31
CA ARG A 172 3.03 24.55 9.40
C ARG A 172 3.78 23.22 9.28
N ALA A 173 3.76 22.58 8.13
CA ALA A 173 4.49 21.34 7.88
C ALA A 173 6.00 21.48 8.14
N GLY A 174 6.61 22.60 7.73
CA GLY A 174 8.01 22.90 8.03
C GLY A 174 8.31 23.00 9.53
N ARG A 175 7.48 23.73 10.29
CA ARG A 175 7.59 23.79 11.77
C ARG A 175 7.41 22.42 12.40
N ARG A 176 6.43 21.65 11.94
CA ARG A 176 6.14 20.28 12.39
C ARG A 176 7.33 19.34 12.17
N LEU A 177 7.95 19.42 11.00
CA LEU A 177 9.15 18.66 10.67
C LEU A 177 10.32 19.07 11.57
N ALA A 178 10.53 20.37 11.79
CA ALA A 178 11.58 20.85 12.70
C ALA A 178 11.38 20.31 14.13
N THR A 179 10.16 20.32 14.64
CA THR A 179 9.84 19.73 15.97
C THR A 179 10.10 18.22 16.01
N LEU A 180 9.74 17.49 14.95
CA LEU A 180 9.99 16.05 14.84
C LEU A 180 11.49 15.75 14.87
N LEU A 181 12.28 16.52 14.13
CA LEU A 181 13.74 16.37 14.07
C LEU A 181 14.43 16.73 15.40
N GLN A 182 13.84 17.64 16.19
CA GLN A 182 14.36 17.99 17.52
C GLN A 182 14.04 16.92 18.58
N ARG A 183 12.93 16.19 18.45
CA ARG A 183 12.45 15.21 19.45
C ARG A 183 12.07 13.86 18.81
N PRO A 184 12.98 13.18 18.09
CA PRO A 184 12.65 12.00 17.29
C PRO A 184 12.24 10.80 18.14
N LEU A 185 12.86 10.59 19.31
CA LEU A 185 12.52 9.47 20.20
C LEU A 185 11.14 9.64 20.83
N GLU A 186 10.75 10.87 21.15
CA GLU A 186 9.42 11.18 21.67
C GLU A 186 8.35 11.06 20.61
N TYR A 187 8.64 11.48 19.38
CA TYR A 187 7.78 11.21 18.24
C TYR A 187 7.51 9.71 18.08
N LEU A 188 8.56 8.88 18.10
CA LEU A 188 8.44 7.42 18.02
C LEU A 188 7.68 6.84 19.22
N GLY A 189 8.00 7.30 20.43
CA GLY A 189 7.30 6.88 21.65
C GLY A 189 5.81 7.19 21.61
N ASN A 190 5.45 8.40 21.18
CA ASN A 190 4.06 8.81 20.99
C ASN A 190 3.38 7.99 19.90
N MET A 191 4.05 7.73 18.78
CA MET A 191 3.49 6.88 17.72
C MET A 191 3.24 5.45 18.21
N MET A 192 4.16 4.87 18.98
CA MET A 192 4.01 3.53 19.56
C MET A 192 2.90 3.49 20.61
N ASN A 193 2.80 4.51 21.47
CA ASN A 193 1.72 4.66 22.44
C ASN A 193 0.35 4.77 21.75
N GLN A 194 0.29 5.45 20.60
CA GLN A 194 -0.92 5.57 19.79
C GLN A 194 -1.32 4.22 19.17
N LEU A 195 -0.36 3.48 18.62
CA LEU A 195 -0.60 2.13 18.08
C LEU A 195 -1.02 1.13 19.17
N GLY A 196 -0.53 1.31 20.40
CA GLY A 196 -0.88 0.48 21.55
C GLY A 196 -2.23 0.83 22.20
N SER A 197 -2.82 1.98 21.87
CA SER A 197 -4.10 2.40 22.43
C SER A 197 -5.26 1.68 21.73
N LEU A 198 -5.95 0.79 22.45
CA LEU A 198 -7.07 0.00 21.92
C LEU A 198 -8.21 0.88 21.39
N SER A 199 -8.48 2.04 22.00
CA SER A 199 -9.54 2.95 21.55
C SER A 199 -9.19 3.65 20.23
N GLN A 200 -7.93 4.02 20.05
CA GLN A 200 -7.44 4.62 18.81
C GLN A 200 -7.29 3.58 17.71
N TYR A 201 -6.86 2.38 18.08
CA TYR A 201 -6.84 1.22 17.22
C TYR A 201 -8.25 0.88 16.67
N ARG A 202 -9.27 0.88 17.55
CA ARG A 202 -10.68 0.74 17.16
C ARG A 202 -11.07 1.84 16.16
N HIS A 203 -10.84 3.11 16.48
CA HIS A 203 -11.15 4.23 15.58
C HIS A 203 -10.43 4.13 14.23
N TRP A 204 -9.18 3.69 14.21
CA TRP A 204 -8.36 3.52 13.01
C TRP A 204 -8.91 2.41 12.09
N ILE A 205 -9.29 1.27 12.67
CA ILE A 205 -9.90 0.17 11.93
C ILE A 205 -11.29 0.56 11.40
N THR A 206 -12.14 1.08 12.26
CA THR A 206 -13.57 1.26 11.95
C THR A 206 -13.83 2.48 11.09
N ASN A 207 -13.17 3.60 11.37
CA ASN A 207 -13.49 4.86 10.72
C ASN A 207 -12.55 5.09 9.53
N GLN A 208 -11.27 4.75 9.64
CA GLN A 208 -10.27 5.24 8.68
C GLN A 208 -9.90 4.23 7.57
N GLN A 209 -10.06 2.91 7.78
CA GLN A 209 -9.94 1.93 6.68
C GLN A 209 -11.19 1.93 5.77
N MET A 210 -12.35 2.26 6.33
CA MET A 210 -13.68 1.96 5.76
C MET A 210 -14.52 3.21 5.45
N TRP A 211 -13.94 4.40 5.60
CA TRP A 211 -14.53 5.73 5.29
C TRP A 211 -15.13 5.85 3.88
N GLY A 212 -14.80 4.92 2.98
CA GLY A 212 -15.34 4.84 1.63
C GLY A 212 -16.77 4.27 1.51
N LEU A 213 -17.52 4.02 2.59
CA LEU A 213 -18.90 3.57 2.46
C LEU A 213 -19.93 4.53 3.05
N GLY A 214 -19.53 5.79 3.26
CA GLY A 214 -20.34 6.79 3.93
C GLY A 214 -20.32 6.59 5.45
N HIS A 215 -20.77 7.59 6.19
CA HIS A 215 -20.99 7.54 7.65
C HIS A 215 -22.14 6.57 8.00
N ILE A 216 -22.04 5.31 7.58
CA ILE A 216 -22.94 4.26 8.04
C ILE A 216 -22.29 3.73 9.31
N ASP A 217 -22.70 4.29 10.44
CA ASP A 217 -22.22 4.10 11.82
C ASP A 217 -22.33 2.65 12.36
N HIS A 218 -22.38 1.64 11.50
CA HIS A 218 -22.62 0.26 11.90
C HIS A 218 -21.43 -0.64 11.54
N PHE A 219 -20.55 -0.73 12.54
CA PHE A 219 -19.48 -1.71 12.75
C PHE A 219 -19.83 -3.15 12.27
N TRP A 220 -21.10 -3.54 12.40
CA TRP A 220 -21.64 -4.87 12.11
C TRP A 220 -21.57 -5.30 10.64
N ASN A 221 -21.43 -4.38 9.69
CA ASN A 221 -21.36 -4.72 8.27
C ASN A 221 -19.95 -5.16 7.80
N TYR A 222 -18.93 -5.02 8.64
CA TYR A 222 -17.53 -5.10 8.24
C TYR A 222 -16.75 -6.26 8.85
N LEU A 223 -17.18 -6.71 10.04
CA LEU A 223 -16.70 -7.92 10.71
C LEU A 223 -16.74 -9.17 9.81
N PRO A 224 -17.78 -9.39 8.97
CA PRO A 224 -17.80 -10.54 8.07
C PRO A 224 -16.69 -10.51 7.01
N PHE A 225 -16.29 -9.34 6.52
CA PHE A 225 -15.23 -9.21 5.51
C PHE A 225 -13.84 -9.47 6.07
N PHE A 226 -13.54 -8.93 7.27
CA PHE A 226 -12.25 -9.16 7.92
C PHE A 226 -12.12 -10.61 8.41
N THR A 227 -13.19 -11.18 8.93
CA THR A 227 -13.27 -12.60 9.30
C THR A 227 -13.17 -13.49 8.05
N ALA A 228 -13.88 -13.20 6.97
CA ALA A 228 -13.77 -13.94 5.71
C ALA A 228 -12.36 -13.84 5.11
N PHE A 229 -11.75 -12.66 5.14
CA PHE A 229 -10.39 -12.44 4.67
C PHE A 229 -9.37 -13.28 5.42
N THR A 230 -9.51 -13.34 6.74
CA THR A 230 -8.55 -14.06 7.57
C THR A 230 -8.80 -15.57 7.57
N VAL A 231 -10.06 -16.00 7.50
CA VAL A 231 -10.44 -17.39 7.27
C VAL A 231 -9.93 -17.84 5.90
N LEU A 232 -10.08 -17.05 4.84
CA LEU A 232 -9.59 -17.38 3.49
C LEU A 232 -8.07 -17.29 3.37
N TRP A 233 -7.42 -16.38 4.08
CA TRP A 233 -5.96 -16.36 4.22
C TRP A 233 -5.47 -17.63 4.92
N ALA A 234 -6.08 -18.01 6.04
CA ALA A 234 -5.78 -19.27 6.73
C ALA A 234 -6.05 -20.48 5.83
N PHE A 235 -7.16 -20.48 5.06
CA PHE A 235 -7.49 -21.55 4.11
C PHE A 235 -6.55 -21.62 2.91
N THR A 236 -6.02 -20.49 2.43
CA THR A 236 -5.09 -20.44 1.29
C THR A 236 -3.65 -20.71 1.71
N ALA A 237 -3.30 -20.40 2.96
CA ALA A 237 -2.09 -20.89 3.61
C ALA A 237 -2.17 -22.41 3.88
N ALA A 238 -3.36 -22.93 4.21
CA ALA A 238 -3.59 -24.35 4.51
C ALA A 238 -3.80 -25.22 3.27
N ARG A 239 -4.40 -24.70 2.19
CA ARG A 239 -4.56 -25.43 0.92
C ARG A 239 -3.32 -25.25 0.06
N ARG A 240 -2.56 -26.35 -0.05
CA ARG A 240 -1.55 -26.60 -1.09
C ARG A 240 -2.02 -25.98 -2.41
N MET A 241 -1.32 -24.97 -2.92
CA MET A 241 -1.52 -24.56 -4.32
C MET A 241 -1.11 -25.76 -5.19
N PRO A 242 -2.01 -26.31 -6.02
CA PRO A 242 -1.67 -27.38 -6.94
C PRO A 242 -1.00 -26.74 -8.16
N CYS A 243 0.23 -26.25 -7.99
CA CYS A 243 1.11 -25.82 -9.07
C CYS A 243 2.54 -25.96 -8.54
N ASP A 244 3.35 -26.68 -9.30
CA ASP A 244 4.64 -27.23 -8.92
C ASP A 244 5.63 -26.17 -8.38
N ALA A 245 6.42 -26.60 -7.39
CA ALA A 245 7.36 -25.85 -6.55
C ALA A 245 6.72 -24.97 -5.46
N VAL A 246 6.88 -25.40 -4.20
CA VAL A 246 6.67 -24.55 -3.02
C VAL A 246 7.55 -23.31 -3.16
N ILE A 247 6.92 -22.14 -3.33
CA ILE A 247 7.64 -20.87 -3.43
C ILE A 247 8.12 -20.49 -2.02
N VAL A 248 9.40 -20.75 -1.74
CA VAL A 248 10.02 -20.44 -0.45
C VAL A 248 10.81 -19.14 -0.53
N PHE A 249 10.47 -18.19 0.35
CA PHE A 249 11.28 -17.00 0.59
C PHE A 249 12.28 -17.28 1.72
N SER A 250 13.52 -16.87 1.53
CA SER A 250 14.55 -16.95 2.56
C SER A 250 14.25 -16.01 3.72
N ARG A 251 14.83 -16.27 4.89
CA ARG A 251 14.69 -15.41 6.08
C ARG A 251 15.06 -13.95 5.79
N ASN A 252 16.11 -13.72 5.00
CA ASN A 252 16.56 -12.38 4.66
C ASN A 252 15.56 -11.65 3.76
N GLU A 253 14.96 -12.34 2.78
CA GLU A 253 13.93 -11.75 1.92
C GLU A 253 12.68 -11.40 2.71
N ARG A 254 12.28 -12.26 3.66
CA ARG A 254 11.16 -12.01 4.58
C ARG A 254 11.41 -10.81 5.49
N LEU A 255 12.59 -10.73 6.10
CA LEU A 255 13.00 -9.59 6.92
C LEU A 255 13.03 -8.30 6.10
N MET A 256 13.51 -8.36 4.86
CA MET A 256 13.52 -7.20 3.96
C MET A 256 12.10 -6.75 3.59
N CYS A 257 11.19 -7.68 3.27
CA CYS A 257 9.78 -7.36 3.05
C CYS A 257 9.16 -6.67 4.27
N MET A 258 9.42 -7.19 5.48
CA MET A 258 8.94 -6.57 6.71
C MET A 258 9.53 -5.18 6.91
N ALA A 259 10.84 -5.02 6.72
CA ALA A 259 11.52 -3.73 6.85
C ALA A 259 10.97 -2.70 5.86
N ILE A 260 10.75 -3.08 4.60
CA ILE A 260 10.15 -2.21 3.58
C ILE A 260 8.72 -1.84 3.96
N ALA A 261 7.91 -2.81 4.43
CA ALA A 261 6.54 -2.55 4.87
C ALA A 261 6.51 -1.55 6.04
N MET A 262 7.33 -1.78 7.06
CA MET A 262 7.43 -0.90 8.24
C MET A 262 7.96 0.49 7.87
N ALA A 263 9.00 0.59 7.04
CA ALA A 263 9.54 1.87 6.59
C ALA A 263 8.49 2.66 5.79
N THR A 264 7.76 1.99 4.89
CA THR A 264 6.70 2.63 4.10
C THR A 264 5.53 3.06 5.00
N ALA A 265 5.14 2.22 5.96
CA ALA A 265 4.11 2.55 6.95
C ALA A 265 4.50 3.78 7.78
N LEU A 266 5.76 3.86 8.22
CA LEU A 266 6.29 5.01 8.94
C LEU A 266 6.22 6.27 8.08
N LEU A 267 6.69 6.21 6.82
CA LEU A 267 6.59 7.33 5.88
C LEU A 267 5.14 7.81 5.70
N LEU A 268 4.18 6.89 5.57
CA LEU A 268 2.76 7.22 5.43
C LEU A 268 2.21 7.91 6.68
N ILE A 269 2.52 7.40 7.88
CA ILE A 269 2.07 7.99 9.15
C ILE A 269 2.69 9.38 9.32
N THR A 270 4.00 9.51 9.11
CA THR A 270 4.71 10.79 9.20
C THR A 270 4.13 11.79 8.21
N ALA A 271 3.86 11.40 6.97
CA ALA A 271 3.26 12.28 5.97
C ALA A 271 1.92 12.83 6.41
N VAL A 272 1.04 11.97 6.92
CA VAL A 272 -0.27 12.39 7.41
C VAL A 272 -0.11 13.39 8.54
N GLN A 273 0.77 13.15 9.51
CA GLN A 273 0.98 14.06 10.62
C GLN A 273 1.61 15.41 10.21
N LEU A 274 2.45 15.42 9.18
CA LEU A 274 3.05 16.65 8.66
C LEU A 274 2.04 17.51 7.89
N PHE A 275 1.21 16.90 7.05
CA PHE A 275 0.40 17.63 6.06
C PHE A 275 -1.10 17.73 6.38
N ASP A 276 -1.64 16.90 7.27
CA ASP A 276 -3.06 17.00 7.64
C ASP A 276 -3.29 18.15 8.62
N ALA A 277 -4.16 19.09 8.23
CA ALA A 277 -4.50 20.27 9.01
C ALA A 277 -5.21 19.92 10.34
N GLY A 278 -5.93 18.78 10.38
CA GLY A 278 -6.61 18.27 11.58
C GLY A 278 -5.74 17.36 12.46
N ALA A 279 -4.56 16.94 11.97
CA ALA A 279 -3.62 16.19 12.77
C ALA A 279 -2.89 17.12 13.74
N HIS A 280 -3.11 16.91 15.03
CA HIS A 280 -2.29 17.49 16.07
C HIS A 280 -1.16 16.50 16.38
N LEU A 281 0.09 16.85 16.08
CA LEU A 281 1.28 16.00 16.26
C LEU A 281 1.37 15.29 17.62
N PHE A 282 0.79 15.90 18.67
CA PHE A 282 0.91 15.45 20.06
C PHE A 282 -0.44 15.28 20.78
N ASP A 283 -1.58 15.44 20.10
CA ASP A 283 -2.91 15.28 20.73
C ASP A 283 -3.35 13.80 20.79
N GLY A 284 -2.40 12.90 20.62
CA GLY A 284 -2.61 11.46 20.69
C GLY A 284 -3.48 10.87 19.59
N ARG A 285 -4.03 11.60 18.60
CA ARG A 285 -4.90 11.00 17.57
C ARG A 285 -4.14 10.68 16.28
N LEU A 286 -4.10 9.40 15.90
CA LEU A 286 -3.53 8.95 14.64
C LEU A 286 -4.56 9.10 13.50
N TYR A 287 -4.34 10.08 12.61
CA TYR A 287 -5.21 10.32 11.43
C TYR A 287 -4.82 9.50 10.19
N ALA A 288 -4.06 8.41 10.35
CA ALA A 288 -3.66 7.59 9.21
C ALA A 288 -4.86 6.77 8.70
N GLN A 289 -5.09 6.78 7.38
CA GLN A 289 -6.18 5.99 6.81
C GLN A 289 -5.74 4.59 6.47
N GLY A 290 -6.46 3.58 6.96
CA GLY A 290 -6.09 2.17 6.76
C GLY A 290 -5.95 1.77 5.30
N ARG A 291 -6.70 2.43 4.40
CA ARG A 291 -6.57 2.24 2.96
C ARG A 291 -5.16 2.50 2.43
N TYR A 292 -4.37 3.33 3.10
CA TYR A 292 -2.99 3.62 2.71
C TYR A 292 -2.05 2.44 2.94
N PHE A 293 -2.44 1.48 3.77
CA PHE A 293 -1.61 0.33 4.11
C PHE A 293 -1.94 -0.89 3.24
N LEU A 294 -2.94 -0.79 2.35
CA LEU A 294 -3.38 -1.92 1.51
C LEU A 294 -2.26 -2.56 0.68
N PRO A 295 -1.36 -1.80 0.02
CA PRO A 295 -0.26 -2.39 -0.72
C PRO A 295 0.73 -3.16 0.15
N LEU A 296 0.84 -2.81 1.45
CA LEU A 296 1.81 -3.39 2.36
C LEU A 296 1.43 -4.80 2.80
N TRP A 297 0.15 -5.18 2.69
CA TRP A 297 -0.31 -6.51 3.08
C TRP A 297 0.38 -7.64 2.33
N LEU A 298 0.70 -7.47 1.04
CA LEU A 298 1.47 -8.47 0.29
C LEU A 298 2.85 -8.69 0.90
N LEU A 299 3.52 -7.61 1.34
CA LEU A 299 4.85 -7.69 1.97
C LEU A 299 4.77 -8.32 3.36
N VAL A 300 3.75 -7.96 4.14
CA VAL A 300 3.47 -8.55 5.45
C VAL A 300 3.21 -10.04 5.31
N TRP A 301 2.39 -10.48 4.35
CA TRP A 301 2.15 -11.90 4.10
C TRP A 301 3.41 -12.66 3.74
N ILE A 302 4.26 -12.12 2.88
CA ILE A 302 5.56 -12.74 2.58
C ILE A 302 6.39 -12.85 3.85
N ALA A 303 6.45 -11.79 4.66
CA ALA A 303 7.26 -11.76 5.86
C ALA A 303 6.82 -12.79 6.91
N ILE A 304 5.51 -12.97 7.12
CA ILE A 304 4.97 -13.92 8.10
C ILE A 304 4.82 -15.34 7.53
N HIS A 305 4.82 -15.52 6.21
CA HIS A 305 4.70 -16.82 5.57
C HIS A 305 5.84 -17.75 5.99
N SER A 306 5.49 -18.82 6.72
CA SER A 306 6.45 -19.82 7.18
C SER A 306 6.53 -20.99 6.20
N PRO A 307 7.75 -21.42 5.80
CA PRO A 307 7.92 -22.65 5.01
C PRO A 307 7.36 -23.89 5.73
N ALA A 308 7.28 -23.87 7.07
CA ALA A 308 6.72 -24.96 7.88
C ALA A 308 5.24 -25.22 7.61
N LEU A 309 4.49 -24.23 7.09
CA LEU A 309 3.08 -24.38 6.70
C LEU A 309 2.86 -25.38 5.56
N HIS A 310 3.93 -25.76 4.84
CA HIS A 310 3.86 -26.75 3.77
C HIS A 310 4.04 -28.20 4.26
N ASN A 311 4.38 -28.41 5.54
CA ASN A 311 4.47 -29.75 6.11
C ASN A 311 3.06 -30.22 6.53
N PRO A 312 2.51 -31.28 5.93
CA PRO A 312 1.15 -31.77 6.21
C PRO A 312 0.93 -32.24 7.66
N GLN A 313 1.99 -32.39 8.45
CA GLN A 313 1.91 -32.76 9.86
C GLN A 313 1.93 -31.56 10.82
N VAL A 314 2.14 -30.34 10.32
CA VAL A 314 2.18 -29.14 11.15
C VAL A 314 0.77 -28.74 11.54
N ARG A 315 0.42 -29.04 12.79
CA ARG A 315 -0.71 -28.42 13.51
C ARG A 315 -0.45 -26.91 13.56
N LEU A 316 -1.50 -26.11 13.39
CA LEU A 316 -1.50 -24.63 13.48
C LEU A 316 -0.41 -24.14 14.46
N CYS A 317 0.65 -23.54 13.93
CA CYS A 317 1.76 -22.96 14.67
C CYS A 317 1.31 -21.71 15.43
N LEU A 318 2.13 -21.36 16.44
CA LEU A 318 1.98 -20.20 17.31
C LEU A 318 1.64 -18.87 16.57
N PRO A 319 2.21 -18.54 15.39
CA PRO A 319 1.85 -17.32 14.66
C PRO A 319 0.40 -17.34 14.13
N GLU A 320 -0.12 -18.51 13.75
CA GLU A 320 -1.50 -18.65 13.31
C GLU A 320 -2.46 -18.59 14.50
N LEU A 321 -2.06 -19.14 15.65
CA LEU A 321 -2.74 -18.93 16.93
C LEU A 321 -2.70 -17.46 17.37
N CYS A 322 -1.61 -16.74 17.12
CA CYS A 322 -1.52 -15.30 17.37
C CYS A 322 -2.40 -14.50 16.42
N ILE A 323 -2.53 -14.88 15.15
CA ILE A 323 -3.45 -14.22 14.21
C ILE A 323 -4.90 -14.52 14.60
N VAL A 324 -5.25 -15.78 14.88
CA VAL A 324 -6.56 -16.16 15.41
C VAL A 324 -6.83 -15.48 16.75
N ALA A 325 -5.83 -15.31 17.62
CA ALA A 325 -5.95 -14.61 18.88
C ALA A 325 -6.07 -13.09 18.70
N VAL A 326 -5.39 -12.48 17.72
CA VAL A 326 -5.55 -11.06 17.38
C VAL A 326 -6.93 -10.81 16.79
N LEU A 327 -7.42 -11.71 15.94
CA LEU A 327 -8.80 -11.69 15.44
C LEU A 327 -9.83 -11.92 16.55
N PHE A 328 -9.55 -12.84 17.47
CA PHE A 328 -10.41 -13.11 18.62
C PHE A 328 -10.41 -11.93 19.59
N LEU A 329 -9.25 -11.28 19.80
CA LEU A 329 -9.13 -10.03 20.55
C LEU A 329 -9.84 -8.88 19.81
N HIS A 330 -9.84 -8.84 18.47
CA HIS A 330 -10.68 -7.92 17.70
C HIS A 330 -12.17 -8.24 17.84
N LEU A 331 -12.54 -9.52 17.93
CA LEU A 331 -13.91 -9.99 18.13
C LEU A 331 -14.42 -9.62 19.53
N VAL A 332 -13.59 -9.83 20.56
CA VAL A 332 -13.89 -9.51 21.96
C VAL A 332 -13.87 -8.00 22.21
N ALA A 333 -12.93 -7.28 21.60
CA ALA A 333 -12.91 -5.82 21.62
C ALA A 333 -14.02 -5.21 20.75
N ALA A 334 -14.71 -5.99 19.92
CA ALA A 334 -15.85 -5.54 19.11
C ALA A 334 -17.20 -5.70 19.81
N THR A 335 -17.32 -6.68 20.72
CA THR A 335 -18.57 -7.00 21.42
C THR A 335 -18.76 -6.26 22.75
N ASN A 336 -17.74 -5.53 23.22
CA ASN A 336 -17.77 -4.67 24.43
C ASN A 336 -17.49 -3.21 24.09
#